data_AF-A0AAV5SMJ3-F1
#
_entry.id   AF-A0AAV5SMJ3-F1
#
_cell.length_a   1.000
_cell.length_b   1.000
_cell.length_c   1.000
_cell.angle_alpha   90.00
_cell.angle_beta   90.00
_cell.angle_gamma   90.00
#
_symmetry.space_group_name_H-M   'P 1'
#
loop_
_entity.id
_entity.type
_entity.pdbx_description
1 polymer ?
#
loop_
_entity_poly.entity_id
_entity_poly.type
_entity_poly.pdbx_seq_one_letter_code
_entity_poly.pdbx_strand_id
1 'polypeptide(L)'
;VNQVVHLLDLAGDAKYLKTTIYGLSAYGPHAVCLIVSATIGPTAITREHLGLAVAFSLPVFVVITKRDAVTKERLRSVMDAVTRLLGRAGLRGGVIKVKRKREAVRAASVLLSSGGAVPLLCVSSVTGEGMKALRCLLNALPPSTAMMGHRKDELMRLPLLFTVEETYQVPHVGEVACGVLVEGSLRMRDRVMVGPSKEGKWRVATVAGVRRAKHRVTVIPPHQVPVLSVEPGQAVSL
;
A
#
# COMPACT_ATOMS: atom_id res chain seq x y z
N VAL A 1 -17.22 -2.44 11.12
CA VAL A 1 -16.41 -3.39 10.35
C VAL A 1 -14.96 -3.07 10.64
N ASN A 2 -14.22 -3.98 11.27
CA ASN A 2 -12.77 -3.84 11.44
C ASN A 2 -12.11 -4.45 10.21
N GLN A 3 -11.52 -3.62 9.35
CA GLN A 3 -10.74 -4.07 8.21
C GLN A 3 -9.26 -4.08 8.56
N VAL A 4 -8.53 -5.04 8.00
CA VAL A 4 -7.07 -5.10 8.11
C VAL A 4 -6.48 -4.18 7.04
N VAL A 5 -5.74 -3.16 7.47
CA VAL A 5 -5.04 -2.23 6.59
C VAL A 5 -3.55 -2.55 6.63
N HIS A 6 -2.96 -2.80 5.48
CA HIS A 6 -1.52 -2.99 5.33
C HIS A 6 -0.88 -1.64 5.03
N LEU A 7 0.07 -1.24 5.87
CA LEU A 7 0.85 0.00 5.69
C LEU A 7 2.25 -0.38 5.23
N LEU A 8 2.67 0.21 4.11
CA LEU A 8 4.03 0.11 3.59
C LEU A 8 4.73 1.42 3.93
N ASP A 9 5.75 1.35 4.78
CA ASP A 9 6.58 2.51 5.11
C ASP A 9 7.74 2.59 4.13
N LEU A 10 7.81 3.68 3.36
CA LEU A 10 8.77 3.86 2.28
C LEU A 10 9.77 4.95 2.63
N ALA A 11 10.99 4.83 2.11
CA ALA A 11 12.08 5.72 2.48
C ALA A 11 11.83 7.17 2.03
N GLY A 12 12.11 8.12 2.93
CA GLY A 12 11.92 9.56 2.72
C GLY A 12 13.20 10.32 2.32
N ASP A 13 14.30 9.63 2.04
CA ASP A 13 15.56 10.21 1.61
C ASP A 13 15.79 9.91 0.12
N ALA A 14 16.26 10.91 -0.63
CA ALA A 14 16.54 10.79 -2.06
C ALA A 14 17.52 9.66 -2.39
N LYS A 15 18.45 9.33 -1.48
CA LYS A 15 19.38 8.19 -1.64
C LYS A 15 18.65 6.85 -1.81
N TYR A 16 17.47 6.71 -1.22
CA TYR A 16 16.69 5.46 -1.20
C TYR A 16 15.47 5.52 -2.13
N LEU A 17 15.43 6.47 -3.08
CA LEU A 17 14.32 6.61 -4.02
C LEU A 17 14.05 5.31 -4.80
N LYS A 18 15.09 4.54 -5.15
CA LYS A 18 14.95 3.23 -5.80
C LYS A 18 14.13 2.25 -4.95
N THR A 19 14.34 2.25 -3.64
CA THR A 19 13.58 1.42 -2.69
C THR A 19 12.12 1.86 -2.64
N THR A 20 11.85 3.16 -2.67
CA THR A 20 10.48 3.71 -2.74
C THR A 20 9.78 3.31 -4.05
N ILE A 21 10.47 3.43 -5.20
CA ILE A 21 9.95 3.00 -6.50
C ILE A 21 9.59 1.52 -6.47
N TYR A 22 10.52 0.68 -6.00
CA TYR A 22 10.31 -0.76 -5.84
C TYR A 22 9.10 -1.06 -4.95
N GLY A 23 9.01 -0.40 -3.79
CA GLY A 23 7.89 -0.56 -2.87
C GLY A 23 6.54 -0.21 -3.49
N LEU A 24 6.48 0.83 -4.34
CA LEU A 24 5.25 1.21 -5.04
C LEU A 24 4.90 0.25 -6.19
N SER A 25 5.89 -0.13 -7.01
CA SER A 25 5.64 -0.95 -8.19
C SER A 25 5.39 -2.42 -7.85
N ALA A 26 6.13 -2.95 -6.88
CA ALA A 26 6.17 -4.38 -6.60
C ALA A 26 4.99 -4.79 -5.69
N TYR A 27 4.73 -4.01 -4.64
CA TYR A 27 3.60 -4.28 -3.74
C TYR A 27 2.24 -3.78 -4.26
N GLY A 28 2.22 -2.86 -5.22
CA GLY A 28 1.01 -2.32 -5.84
C GLY A 28 -0.02 -1.78 -4.83
N PRO A 29 0.30 -0.78 -4.01
CA PRO A 29 -0.59 -0.31 -2.96
C PRO A 29 -1.85 0.36 -3.55
N HIS A 30 -2.99 0.16 -2.91
CA HIS A 30 -4.29 0.70 -3.35
C HIS A 30 -4.39 2.23 -3.25
N ALA A 31 -3.59 2.85 -2.39
CA ALA A 31 -3.51 4.29 -2.21
C ALA A 31 -2.18 4.67 -1.55
N VAL A 32 -1.73 5.91 -1.80
CA VAL A 32 -0.54 6.50 -1.21
C VAL A 32 -0.92 7.55 -0.18
N CYS A 33 -0.37 7.42 1.02
CA CYS A 33 -0.46 8.43 2.08
C CYS A 33 0.74 9.39 1.95
N LEU A 34 0.51 10.59 1.43
CA LEU A 34 1.55 11.61 1.35
C LEU A 34 1.64 12.35 2.70
N ILE A 35 2.69 12.08 3.47
CA ILE A 35 2.92 12.71 4.76
C ILE A 35 3.67 14.03 4.57
N VAL A 36 3.15 15.11 5.17
CA VAL A 36 3.75 16.45 5.15
C VAL A 36 3.87 16.97 6.57
N SER A 37 4.99 17.57 6.94
CA SER A 37 5.13 18.23 8.25
C SER A 37 4.46 19.61 8.22
N ALA A 38 3.66 19.96 9.22
CA ALA A 38 3.14 21.33 9.37
C ALA A 38 4.24 22.36 9.67
N THR A 39 5.37 21.93 10.25
CA THR A 39 6.50 22.84 10.56
C THR A 39 7.26 23.22 9.29
N ILE A 40 7.52 22.26 8.40
CA ILE A 40 8.35 22.44 7.20
C ILE A 40 7.50 22.79 5.98
N GLY A 41 6.36 22.12 5.81
CA GLY A 41 5.57 22.15 4.58
C GLY A 41 6.07 21.15 3.53
N PRO A 42 5.53 21.20 2.30
CA PRO A 42 5.94 20.29 1.23
C PRO A 42 7.37 20.58 0.76
N THR A 43 8.20 19.54 0.70
CA THR A 43 9.63 19.62 0.30
C THR A 43 9.86 19.17 -1.14
N ALA A 44 11.10 19.18 -1.63
CA ALA A 44 11.46 18.61 -2.92
C ALA A 44 11.11 17.11 -3.00
N ILE A 45 11.47 16.34 -1.97
CA ILE A 45 11.17 14.91 -1.89
C ILE A 45 9.65 14.67 -1.87
N THR A 46 8.87 15.52 -1.19
CA THR A 46 7.40 15.46 -1.25
C THR A 46 6.88 15.59 -2.67
N ARG A 47 7.49 16.45 -3.51
CA ARG A 47 7.10 16.62 -4.92
C ARG A 47 7.47 15.39 -5.74
N GLU A 48 8.65 14.82 -5.52
CA GLU A 48 9.11 13.61 -6.22
C GLU A 48 8.21 12.42 -5.89
N HIS A 49 7.91 12.18 -4.61
CA HIS A 49 7.01 11.09 -4.21
C HIS A 49 5.58 11.27 -4.73
N LEU A 50 5.08 12.52 -4.76
CA LEU A 50 3.81 12.82 -5.42
C LEU A 50 3.87 12.51 -6.92
N GLY A 51 4.97 12.88 -7.59
CA GLY A 51 5.21 12.57 -8.99
C GLY A 51 5.20 11.06 -9.26
N LEU A 52 5.86 10.27 -8.42
CA LEU A 52 5.84 8.81 -8.51
C LEU A 52 4.42 8.26 -8.34
N ALA A 53 3.68 8.71 -7.32
CA ALA A 53 2.30 8.25 -7.11
C ALA A 53 1.41 8.55 -8.31
N VAL A 54 1.54 9.74 -8.91
CA VAL A 54 0.81 10.11 -10.14
C VAL A 54 1.26 9.27 -11.34
N ALA A 55 2.57 9.05 -11.52
CA ALA A 55 3.10 8.24 -12.62
C ALA A 55 2.62 6.79 -12.57
N PHE A 56 2.51 6.20 -11.37
CA PHE A 56 1.93 4.87 -11.17
C PHE A 56 0.39 4.86 -11.15
N SER A 57 -0.26 6.00 -11.41
CA SER A 57 -1.72 6.15 -11.36
C SER A 57 -2.34 5.73 -10.02
N LEU A 58 -1.60 5.94 -8.92
CA LEU A 58 -2.03 5.57 -7.58
C LEU A 58 -2.85 6.70 -6.93
N PRO A 59 -4.01 6.41 -6.34
CA PRO A 59 -4.77 7.37 -5.56
C PRO A 59 -3.95 7.96 -4.41
N VAL A 60 -4.01 9.29 -4.21
CA VAL A 60 -3.26 9.98 -3.15
C VAL A 60 -4.21 10.62 -2.15
N PHE A 61 -3.91 10.48 -0.86
CA PHE A 61 -4.44 11.35 0.19
C PHE A 61 -3.29 11.96 1.00
N VAL A 62 -3.50 13.16 1.54
CA VAL A 62 -2.45 13.91 2.25
C VAL A 62 -2.73 13.96 3.74
N VAL A 63 -1.69 13.68 4.54
CA VAL A 63 -1.73 13.84 6.00
C VAL A 63 -0.68 14.86 6.42
N ILE A 64 -1.15 16.01 6.91
CA ILE A 64 -0.32 17.05 7.51
C ILE A 64 -0.14 16.72 8.99
N THR A 65 1.07 16.40 9.40
CA THR A 65 1.45 16.01 10.77
C THR A 65 2.01 17.20 11.57
N LYS A 66 2.26 17.00 12.87
CA LYS A 66 2.85 18.02 13.78
C LYS A 66 2.04 19.31 13.87
N ARG A 67 0.71 19.21 13.76
CA ARG A 67 -0.19 20.37 13.84
C ARG A 67 -0.09 21.10 15.18
N ASP A 68 0.17 20.36 16.25
CA ASP A 68 0.34 20.88 17.61
C ASP A 68 1.54 21.81 17.76
N ALA A 69 2.54 21.69 16.88
CA ALA A 69 3.78 22.48 16.93
C ALA A 69 3.70 23.81 16.16
N VAL A 70 2.55 24.18 15.59
CA VAL A 70 2.42 25.38 14.75
C VAL A 70 1.14 26.18 15.02
N THR A 71 1.18 27.47 14.67
CA THR A 71 0.01 28.34 14.72
C THR A 71 -1.04 27.96 13.65
N LYS A 72 -2.28 28.42 13.84
CA LYS A 72 -3.35 28.20 12.86
C LYS A 72 -3.02 28.83 11.50
N GLU A 73 -2.33 29.97 11.52
CA GLU A 73 -1.92 30.73 10.34
C GLU A 73 -0.87 29.95 9.55
N ARG A 74 0.14 29.40 10.24
CA ARG A 74 1.14 28.53 9.62
C ARG A 74 0.50 27.27 9.02
N LEU A 75 -0.41 26.63 9.75
CA LEU A 75 -1.11 25.45 9.26
C LEU A 75 -1.90 25.76 7.97
N ARG A 76 -2.64 26.87 7.93
CA ARG A 76 -3.37 27.32 6.72
C ARG A 76 -2.41 27.52 5.54
N SER A 77 -1.30 28.22 5.77
CA SER A 77 -0.28 28.43 4.74
C SER A 77 0.28 27.12 4.16
N VAL A 78 0.54 26.12 5.01
CA VAL A 78 0.98 24.79 4.56
C VAL A 78 -0.10 24.05 3.78
N MET A 79 -1.37 24.11 4.22
CA MET A 79 -2.50 23.52 3.49
C MET A 79 -2.64 24.13 2.09
N ASP A 80 -2.47 25.44 1.95
CA ASP A 80 -2.53 26.12 0.66
C ASP A 80 -1.35 25.73 -0.23
N ALA A 81 -0.15 25.60 0.34
CA ALA A 81 1.03 25.12 -0.38
C ALA A 81 0.85 23.69 -0.90
N VAL A 82 0.30 22.79 -0.08
CA VAL A 82 -0.06 21.42 -0.50
C VAL A 82 -1.11 21.45 -1.62
N THR A 83 -2.15 22.26 -1.49
CA THR A 83 -3.21 22.37 -2.51
C THR A 83 -2.65 22.82 -3.86
N ARG A 84 -1.75 23.82 -3.87
CA ARG A 84 -1.04 24.24 -5.08
C ARG A 84 -0.15 23.14 -5.65
N LEU A 85 0.54 22.38 -4.81
CA LEU A 85 1.37 21.27 -5.24
C LEU A 85 0.55 20.18 -5.94
N LEU A 86 -0.59 19.78 -5.36
CA LEU A 86 -1.49 18.79 -5.94
C LEU A 86 -2.02 19.26 -7.31
N GLY A 87 -2.42 20.53 -7.42
CA GLY A 87 -2.86 21.12 -8.69
C GLY A 87 -1.79 21.10 -9.78
N ARG A 88 -0.53 21.41 -9.42
CA ARG A 88 0.63 21.32 -10.34
C ARG A 88 0.94 19.90 -10.78
N ALA A 89 0.66 18.90 -9.93
CA ALA A 89 0.84 17.49 -10.24
C ALA A 89 -0.31 16.89 -11.09
N GLY A 90 -1.27 17.71 -11.54
CA GLY A 90 -2.38 17.26 -12.39
C GLY A 90 -3.61 16.76 -11.63
N LEU A 91 -3.61 16.82 -10.29
CA LEU A 91 -4.75 16.41 -9.47
C LEU A 91 -5.79 17.55 -9.38
N ARG A 92 -6.63 17.66 -10.42
CA ARG A 92 -7.58 18.77 -10.61
C ARG A 92 -8.92 18.63 -9.86
N GLY A 93 -9.20 17.48 -9.25
CA GLY A 93 -10.44 17.24 -8.49
C GLY A 93 -10.59 18.09 -7.21
N GLY A 94 -9.58 18.89 -6.86
CA GLY A 94 -9.56 19.71 -5.67
C GLY A 94 -9.25 18.92 -4.41
N VAL A 95 -9.48 19.53 -3.24
CA VAL A 95 -9.11 18.96 -1.93
C VAL A 95 -10.34 18.85 -1.03
N ILE A 96 -10.56 17.67 -0.44
CA ILE A 96 -11.56 17.47 0.61
C ILE A 96 -10.86 17.55 1.96
N LYS A 97 -11.14 18.59 2.74
CA LYS A 97 -10.63 18.72 4.12
C LYS A 97 -11.40 17.75 5.01
N VAL A 98 -10.71 16.81 5.65
CA VAL A 98 -11.33 15.82 6.55
C VAL A 98 -10.96 16.12 7.99
N LYS A 99 -11.95 16.51 8.78
CA LYS A 99 -11.86 16.78 10.22
C LYS A 99 -12.73 15.82 11.03
N ARG A 100 -13.83 15.34 10.44
CA ARG A 100 -14.85 14.54 11.13
C ARG A 100 -15.09 13.20 10.43
N LYS A 101 -15.74 12.28 11.15
CA LYS A 101 -16.09 10.93 10.69
C LYS A 101 -16.86 10.95 9.36
N ARG A 102 -17.86 11.83 9.22
CA ARG A 102 -18.70 11.93 8.00
C ARG A 102 -17.87 12.32 6.76
N GLU A 103 -16.96 13.29 6.93
CA GLU A 103 -16.06 13.72 5.85
C GLU A 103 -15.07 12.61 5.48
N ALA A 104 -14.62 11.82 6.46
CA ALA A 104 -13.71 10.70 6.22
C ALA A 104 -14.34 9.61 5.36
N VAL A 105 -15.61 9.26 5.63
CA VAL A 105 -16.36 8.29 4.82
C VAL A 105 -16.55 8.81 3.39
N ARG A 106 -16.94 10.07 3.22
CA ARG A 106 -17.09 10.71 1.90
C ARG A 106 -15.76 10.79 1.15
N ALA A 107 -14.68 11.10 1.86
CA ALA A 107 -13.34 11.15 1.28
C ALA A 107 -12.89 9.77 0.79
N ALA A 108 -13.16 8.70 1.53
CA ALA A 108 -12.82 7.34 1.13
C ALA A 108 -13.52 6.94 -0.18
N SER A 109 -14.80 7.29 -0.36
CA SER A 109 -15.53 6.97 -1.60
C SER A 109 -15.01 7.74 -2.81
N VAL A 110 -14.55 8.98 -2.61
CA VAL A 110 -14.06 9.83 -3.71
C VAL A 110 -12.60 9.55 -4.07
N LEU A 111 -11.77 9.16 -3.10
CA LEU A 111 -10.34 8.91 -3.29
C LEU A 111 -10.04 7.97 -4.47
N LEU A 112 -10.91 6.98 -4.67
CA LEU A 112 -10.71 5.90 -5.63
C LEU A 112 -11.47 6.12 -6.94
N SER A 113 -12.23 7.21 -7.02
CA SER A 113 -12.89 7.61 -8.26
C SER A 113 -11.87 8.30 -9.16
N SER A 114 -11.84 7.96 -10.45
CA SER A 114 -10.97 8.61 -11.44
C SER A 114 -11.19 10.13 -11.45
N GLY A 115 -10.12 10.91 -11.28
CA GLY A 115 -10.21 12.38 -11.20
C GLY A 115 -10.83 12.91 -9.89
N GLY A 116 -11.00 12.05 -8.88
CA GLY A 116 -11.55 12.40 -7.58
C GLY A 116 -10.74 13.45 -6.82
N ALA A 117 -11.41 14.12 -5.89
CA ALA A 117 -10.77 15.08 -5.00
C ALA A 117 -9.83 14.39 -4.00
N VAL A 118 -8.72 15.04 -3.69
CA VAL A 118 -7.69 14.53 -2.78
C VAL A 118 -8.11 14.79 -1.33
N PRO A 119 -8.26 13.75 -0.48
CA PRO A 119 -8.49 13.96 0.94
C PRO A 119 -7.26 14.59 1.60
N LEU A 120 -7.48 15.60 2.44
CA LEU A 120 -6.43 16.27 3.21
C LEU A 120 -6.83 16.33 4.68
N LEU A 121 -5.98 15.75 5.52
CA LEU A 121 -6.17 15.67 6.98
C LEU A 121 -5.04 16.38 7.69
N CYS A 122 -5.33 16.96 8.86
CA CYS A 122 -4.31 17.50 9.75
C CYS A 122 -4.36 16.72 11.06
N VAL A 123 -3.22 16.19 11.50
CA VAL A 123 -3.10 15.34 12.68
C VAL A 123 -1.97 15.77 13.59
N SER A 124 -2.08 15.39 14.86
CA SER A 124 -0.97 15.36 15.80
C SER A 124 -0.82 13.94 16.33
N SER A 125 0.37 13.37 16.16
CA SER A 125 0.71 12.08 16.79
C SER A 125 0.97 12.23 18.29
N VAL A 126 1.18 13.46 18.78
CA VAL A 126 1.44 13.78 20.19
C VAL A 126 0.11 13.91 20.94
N THR A 127 -0.80 14.78 20.47
CA THR A 127 -2.08 15.02 21.16
C THR A 127 -3.19 14.06 20.73
N GLY A 128 -2.99 13.32 19.63
CA GLY A 128 -4.00 12.46 19.02
C GLY A 128 -5.08 13.20 18.24
N GLU A 129 -5.00 14.53 18.10
CA GLU A 129 -5.94 15.33 17.29
C GLU A 129 -5.93 14.82 15.84
N GLY A 130 -7.12 14.69 15.23
CA GLY A 130 -7.27 14.23 13.85
C GLY A 130 -7.13 12.70 13.65
N MET A 131 -6.51 11.97 14.58
CA MET A 131 -6.29 10.52 14.45
C MET A 131 -7.58 9.72 14.38
N LYS A 132 -8.66 10.16 15.04
CA LYS A 132 -9.99 9.53 14.91
C LYS A 132 -10.52 9.63 13.47
N ALA A 133 -10.32 10.77 12.81
CA ALA A 133 -10.75 10.97 11.42
C ALA A 133 -9.89 10.16 10.45
N LEU A 134 -8.57 10.12 10.66
CA LEU A 134 -7.65 9.28 9.88
C LEU A 134 -8.01 7.80 9.98
N ARG A 135 -8.23 7.27 11.19
CA ARG A 135 -8.70 5.89 11.39
C ARG A 135 -10.03 5.61 10.70
N CYS A 136 -10.96 6.58 10.73
CA CYS A 136 -12.22 6.43 10.02
C CYS A 136 -12.05 6.40 8.50
N LEU A 137 -11.14 7.21 7.96
CA LEU A 137 -10.85 7.23 6.53
C LEU A 137 -10.31 5.86 6.10
N LEU A 138 -9.29 5.36 6.81
CA LEU A 138 -8.67 4.07 6.53
C LEU A 138 -9.67 2.91 6.62
N ASN A 139 -10.54 2.91 7.64
CA ASN A 139 -11.59 1.89 7.80
C ASN A 139 -12.75 2.02 6.80
N ALA A 140 -12.86 3.14 6.09
CA ALA A 140 -13.88 3.37 5.09
C ALA A 140 -13.37 3.11 3.66
N LEU A 141 -12.06 2.85 3.49
CA LEU A 141 -11.53 2.43 2.20
C LEU A 141 -12.17 1.10 1.80
N PRO A 142 -12.66 0.95 0.56
CA PRO A 142 -13.18 -0.32 0.10
C PRO A 142 -12.08 -1.38 0.15
N PRO A 143 -12.43 -2.62 0.53
CA PRO A 143 -11.47 -3.71 0.54
C PRO A 143 -10.96 -3.99 -0.88
N SER A 144 -9.73 -4.45 -1.00
CA SER A 144 -9.09 -4.82 -2.28
C SER A 144 -9.98 -5.67 -3.19
N THR A 145 -10.75 -6.58 -2.60
CA THR A 145 -11.68 -7.44 -3.33
C THR A 145 -12.85 -6.70 -3.96
N ALA A 146 -13.35 -5.63 -3.33
CA ALA A 146 -14.43 -4.82 -3.87
C ALA A 146 -13.96 -3.92 -5.02
N MET A 147 -12.68 -3.50 -4.99
CA MET A 147 -12.05 -2.76 -6.09
C MET A 147 -11.89 -3.58 -7.37
N MET A 148 -11.84 -4.91 -7.26
CA MET A 148 -11.68 -5.80 -8.41
C MET A 148 -12.99 -6.17 -9.12
N GLY A 149 -14.15 -6.07 -8.45
CA GLY A 149 -15.44 -6.47 -9.05
C GLY A 149 -15.39 -7.86 -9.71
N HIS A 150 -15.94 -7.96 -10.93
CA HIS A 150 -15.91 -9.19 -11.75
C HIS A 150 -14.49 -9.67 -12.11
N ARG A 151 -13.51 -8.76 -12.14
CA ARG A 151 -12.10 -9.07 -12.46
C ARG A 151 -11.48 -10.00 -11.43
N LYS A 152 -11.98 -10.02 -10.18
CA LYS A 152 -11.51 -10.96 -9.15
C LYS A 152 -11.77 -12.40 -9.56
N ASP A 153 -12.99 -12.70 -10.02
CA ASP A 153 -13.38 -14.06 -10.39
C ASP A 153 -12.67 -14.52 -11.66
N GLU A 154 -12.35 -13.58 -12.55
CA GLU A 154 -11.49 -13.81 -13.71
C GLU A 154 -10.04 -14.11 -13.30
N LEU A 155 -9.41 -13.24 -12.52
CA LEU A 155 -8.04 -13.42 -12.03
C LEU A 155 -7.87 -14.71 -11.22
N MET A 156 -8.86 -15.10 -10.43
CA MET A 156 -8.86 -16.35 -9.67
C MET A 156 -8.83 -17.61 -10.55
N ARG A 157 -9.28 -17.52 -11.81
CA ARG A 157 -9.29 -18.63 -12.78
C ARG A 157 -8.01 -18.71 -13.61
N LEU A 158 -7.20 -17.65 -13.60
CA LEU A 158 -5.91 -17.65 -14.30
C LEU A 158 -4.90 -18.57 -13.60
N PRO A 159 -3.85 -19.03 -14.32
CA PRO A 159 -2.73 -19.71 -13.70
C PRO A 159 -2.12 -18.89 -12.55
N LEU A 160 -1.64 -19.60 -11.52
CA LEU A 160 -1.02 -18.96 -10.36
C LEU A 160 0.22 -18.15 -10.79
N LEU A 161 0.20 -16.85 -10.52
CA LEU A 161 1.36 -15.97 -10.65
C LEU A 161 1.65 -15.28 -9.32
N PHE A 162 2.78 -15.64 -8.71
CA PHE A 162 3.25 -15.05 -7.46
C PHE A 162 4.59 -14.35 -7.69
N THR A 163 4.64 -13.04 -7.45
CA THR A 163 5.87 -12.26 -7.51
C THR A 163 6.56 -12.34 -6.16
N VAL A 164 7.78 -12.86 -6.13
CA VAL A 164 8.60 -12.95 -4.93
C VAL A 164 9.34 -11.63 -4.76
N GLU A 165 9.12 -10.99 -3.61
CA GLU A 165 9.77 -9.73 -3.24
C GLU A 165 11.00 -9.99 -2.38
N GLU A 166 10.84 -10.90 -1.41
CA GLU A 166 11.89 -11.24 -0.45
C GLU A 166 11.80 -12.71 -0.08
N THR A 167 12.95 -13.33 0.16
CA THR A 167 13.06 -14.70 0.67
C THR A 167 13.80 -14.74 1.99
N TYR A 168 13.41 -15.70 2.83
CA TYR A 168 13.92 -15.87 4.18
C TYR A 168 14.17 -17.35 4.44
N GLN A 169 15.24 -17.66 5.17
CA GLN A 169 15.44 -18.99 5.75
C GLN A 169 15.00 -18.97 7.21
N VAL A 170 13.94 -19.70 7.53
CA VAL A 170 13.36 -19.73 8.87
C VAL A 170 13.66 -21.09 9.52
N PRO A 171 14.27 -21.13 10.72
CA PRO A 171 14.55 -22.38 11.43
C PRO A 171 13.30 -23.26 11.54
N HIS A 172 13.46 -24.55 11.23
CA HIS A 172 12.40 -25.59 11.25
C HIS A 172 11.26 -25.42 10.23
N VAL A 173 11.18 -24.31 9.50
CA VAL A 173 10.19 -24.08 8.44
C VAL A 173 10.81 -24.22 7.06
N GLY A 174 12.07 -23.83 6.89
CA GLY A 174 12.77 -23.81 5.60
C GLY A 174 12.64 -22.46 4.90
N GLU A 175 12.60 -22.48 3.58
CA GLU A 175 12.50 -21.26 2.76
C GLU A 175 11.09 -20.70 2.79
N VAL A 176 11.03 -19.40 3.05
CA VAL A 176 9.81 -18.61 3.14
C VAL A 176 9.93 -17.46 2.15
N ALA A 177 8.97 -17.35 1.23
CA ALA A 177 8.88 -16.26 0.29
C ALA A 177 7.76 -15.29 0.70
N CYS A 178 8.08 -14.01 0.66
CA CYS A 178 7.16 -12.89 0.84
C CYS A 178 6.96 -12.21 -0.52
N GLY A 179 5.75 -11.78 -0.80
CA GLY A 179 5.49 -11.02 -2.02
C GLY A 179 4.02 -10.89 -2.34
N VAL A 180 3.70 -10.72 -3.63
CA VAL A 180 2.33 -10.42 -4.08
C VAL A 180 1.80 -11.54 -4.95
N LEU A 181 0.60 -12.02 -4.60
CA LEU A 181 -0.15 -12.91 -5.48
C LEU A 181 -0.81 -12.07 -6.58
N VAL A 182 -0.31 -12.11 -7.81
CA VAL A 182 -0.83 -11.28 -8.92
C VAL A 182 -2.06 -11.94 -9.55
N GLU A 183 -2.00 -13.25 -9.82
CA GLU A 183 -3.03 -14.02 -10.51
C GLU A 183 -3.23 -15.40 -9.88
N GLY A 184 -4.39 -16.00 -10.15
CA GLY A 184 -4.80 -17.30 -9.64
C GLY A 184 -5.15 -17.30 -8.16
N SER A 185 -5.11 -18.47 -7.54
CA SER A 185 -5.34 -18.63 -6.10
C SER A 185 -4.31 -19.56 -5.50
N LEU A 186 -3.79 -19.20 -4.33
CA LEU A 186 -2.78 -20.01 -3.63
C LEU A 186 -3.44 -20.75 -2.46
N ARG A 187 -3.22 -22.06 -2.38
CA ARG A 187 -3.70 -22.95 -1.33
C ARG A 187 -2.56 -23.79 -0.76
N MET A 188 -2.74 -24.28 0.46
CA MET A 188 -1.83 -25.28 1.00
C MET A 188 -1.85 -26.54 0.14
N ARG A 189 -0.68 -27.17 -0.01
CA ARG A 189 -0.42 -28.37 -0.82
C ARG A 189 -0.52 -28.18 -2.34
N ASP A 190 -0.72 -26.95 -2.82
CA ASP A 190 -0.59 -26.68 -4.25
C ASP A 190 0.84 -27.01 -4.71
N ARG A 191 0.94 -27.62 -5.90
CA ARG A 191 2.22 -27.79 -6.59
C ARG A 191 2.45 -26.58 -7.47
N VAL A 192 3.56 -25.88 -7.24
CA VAL A 192 3.90 -24.63 -7.89
C VAL A 192 5.26 -24.72 -8.55
N MET A 193 5.45 -24.01 -9.66
CA MET A 193 6.77 -23.82 -10.26
C MET A 193 7.44 -22.62 -9.59
N VAL A 194 8.61 -22.84 -9.01
CA VAL A 194 9.41 -21.82 -8.32
C VAL A 194 10.65 -21.53 -9.15
N GLY A 195 10.87 -20.24 -9.44
CA GLY A 195 11.99 -19.77 -10.24
C GLY A 195 11.77 -18.37 -10.81
N PRO A 196 12.68 -17.90 -11.67
CA PRO A 196 13.94 -18.57 -11.99
C PRO A 196 14.93 -18.51 -10.82
N SER A 197 15.65 -19.61 -10.56
CA SER A 197 16.83 -19.59 -9.68
C SER A 197 17.95 -18.77 -10.31
N LYS A 198 19.04 -18.52 -9.57
CA LYS A 198 20.25 -17.84 -10.09
C LYS A 198 20.83 -18.46 -11.37
N GLU A 199 20.56 -19.73 -11.63
CA GLU A 199 20.97 -20.46 -12.85
C GLU A 199 19.92 -20.41 -13.98
N GLY A 200 18.83 -19.65 -13.81
CA GLY A 200 17.71 -19.59 -14.75
C GLY A 200 16.77 -20.80 -14.70
N LYS A 201 16.99 -21.75 -13.79
CA LYS A 201 16.21 -22.99 -13.70
C LYS A 201 14.94 -22.82 -12.88
N TRP A 202 13.92 -23.58 -13.25
CA TRP A 202 12.64 -23.68 -12.55
C TRP A 202 12.47 -25.06 -11.93
N ARG A 203 11.79 -25.14 -10.78
CA ARG A 203 11.55 -26.41 -10.07
C ARG A 203 10.13 -26.49 -9.53
N VAL A 204 9.59 -27.70 -9.46
CA VAL A 204 8.31 -27.95 -8.79
C VAL A 204 8.55 -27.98 -7.28
N ALA A 205 7.76 -27.21 -6.54
CA ALA A 205 7.70 -27.24 -5.09
C ALA A 205 6.25 -27.38 -4.60
N THR A 206 6.08 -27.87 -3.38
CA THR A 206 4.76 -27.99 -2.73
C THR A 206 4.63 -26.93 -1.66
N VAL A 207 3.51 -26.22 -1.65
CA VAL A 207 3.22 -25.19 -0.65
C VAL A 207 2.94 -25.84 0.71
N ALA A 208 3.84 -25.64 1.67
CA ALA A 208 3.73 -26.18 3.03
C ALA A 208 2.89 -25.28 3.97
N GLY A 209 2.83 -23.98 3.67
CA GLY A 209 2.12 -23.02 4.52
C GLY A 209 1.86 -21.70 3.84
N VAL A 210 0.70 -21.10 4.15
CA VAL A 210 0.31 -19.79 3.64
C VAL A 210 -0.22 -18.94 4.80
N ARG A 211 0.30 -17.72 4.92
CA ARG A 211 -0.08 -16.76 5.97
C ARG A 211 -0.41 -15.39 5.37
N ARG A 212 -1.40 -14.72 5.97
CA ARG A 212 -1.73 -13.31 5.70
C ARG A 212 -1.83 -12.57 7.02
N ALA A 213 -1.14 -11.42 7.15
CA ALA A 213 -1.13 -10.61 8.37
C ALA A 213 -0.84 -11.43 9.65
N LYS A 214 0.16 -12.32 9.60
CA LYS A 214 0.55 -13.25 10.69
C LYS A 214 -0.47 -14.35 11.04
N HIS A 215 -1.61 -14.42 10.35
CA HIS A 215 -2.60 -15.48 10.52
C HIS A 215 -2.50 -16.55 9.42
N ARG A 216 -2.68 -17.82 9.77
CA ARG A 216 -2.79 -18.91 8.77
C ARG A 216 -4.08 -18.75 7.99
N VAL A 217 -4.01 -18.97 6.68
CA VAL A 217 -5.18 -18.91 5.79
C VAL A 217 -5.15 -20.07 4.81
N THR A 218 -6.32 -20.56 4.41
CA THR A 218 -6.47 -21.72 3.52
C THR A 218 -6.42 -21.35 2.05
N VAL A 219 -6.89 -20.14 1.70
CA VAL A 219 -6.90 -19.62 0.33
C VAL A 219 -6.53 -18.15 0.37
N ILE A 220 -5.69 -17.73 -0.57
CA ILE A 220 -5.38 -16.33 -0.81
C ILE A 220 -5.85 -15.90 -2.20
N PRO A 221 -6.70 -14.87 -2.28
CA PRO A 221 -7.11 -14.29 -3.57
C PRO A 221 -6.03 -13.35 -4.12
N PRO A 222 -6.09 -13.02 -5.43
CA PRO A 222 -5.21 -12.05 -6.08
C PRO A 222 -5.10 -10.70 -5.37
N HIS A 223 -3.97 -10.05 -5.63
CA HIS A 223 -3.49 -8.78 -5.09
C HIS A 223 -3.57 -8.69 -3.57
N GLN A 224 -3.12 -9.77 -2.94
CA GLN A 224 -2.84 -9.83 -1.52
C GLN A 224 -1.34 -10.03 -1.34
N VAL A 225 -0.83 -9.65 -0.16
CA VAL A 225 0.60 -9.76 0.19
C VAL A 225 0.79 -10.90 1.19
N PRO A 226 0.89 -12.16 0.75
CA PRO A 226 1.07 -13.27 1.66
C PRO A 226 2.53 -13.59 1.95
N VAL A 227 2.68 -14.46 2.94
CA VAL A 227 3.91 -15.17 3.23
C VAL A 227 3.66 -16.65 2.95
N LEU A 228 4.43 -17.23 2.05
CA LEU A 228 4.35 -18.64 1.68
C LEU A 228 5.62 -19.37 2.10
N SER A 229 5.47 -20.61 2.56
CA SER A 229 6.58 -21.54 2.77
C SER A 229 6.40 -22.75 1.86
N VAL A 230 7.49 -23.25 1.32
CA VAL A 230 7.51 -24.50 0.56
C VAL A 230 8.03 -25.64 1.42
N GLU A 231 7.75 -26.89 1.04
CA GLU A 231 8.25 -28.06 1.75
C GLU A 231 9.80 -28.04 1.86
N PRO A 232 10.36 -28.49 3.00
CA PRO A 232 11.81 -28.48 3.21
C PRO A 232 12.58 -29.21 2.11
N GLY A 233 13.70 -28.63 1.67
CA GLY A 233 14.56 -29.21 0.62
C GLY A 233 14.04 -29.05 -0.82
N GLN A 234 12.86 -28.47 -1.01
CA GLN A 234 12.32 -28.18 -2.35
C GLN A 234 12.66 -26.76 -2.83
N ALA A 235 13.10 -25.89 -1.92
CA ALA A 235 13.43 -24.51 -2.20
C ALA A 235 14.88 -24.35 -2.66
N VAL A 236 15.09 -23.51 -3.67
CA VAL A 236 16.40 -23.24 -4.26
C VAL A 236 16.55 -21.75 -4.39
N SER A 237 17.09 -21.14 -3.34
CA SER A 237 17.72 -19.81 -3.33
C SER A 237 17.35 -18.96 -4.55
N LEU A 238 16.11 -18.44 -4.53
CA LEU A 238 15.63 -17.43 -5.48
C LEU A 238 16.50 -16.18 -5.40
#